data_AF-A0A535AH22-F1
#
_entry.id   AF-A0A535AH22-F1
#
_cell.length_a   1.000
_cell.length_b   1.000
_cell.length_c   1.000
_cell.angle_alpha   90.00
_cell.angle_beta   90.00
_cell.angle_gamma   90.00
#
_symmetry.space_group_name_H-M   'P 1'
#
loop_
_entity.id
_entity.type
_entity.pdbx_description
1 polymer ?
#
loop_
_entity_poly.entity_id
_entity_poly.type
_entity_poly.pdbx_seq_one_letter_code
_entity_poly.pdbx_strand_id
1 'polypeptide(L)'
;MRLIGLAVILTVCLTLSLAPIVGEAQQATKVHRLGILGPASFGEIDYLVAGLRELGYVEGQNLAVERSYAEGHLDRLPTLAAELVRQSVDVIVAVSPVAIGAARDATKTIPIVMGFGSEPVERGFVASLAHPGGNITGVTLVADTTLAGKRLQYIKEAVPQAKRVAVLFTTQERSGLQVREARNAAARLDVGLVLIEARGQDYKEAFTRIRAERAAALFVLSSPVLFADRKPIIELAARHRLPAIYEWREHVEQGGLMAYGSSLRGLYRLVAAFVDRIFKGTNPADLPVEQPTKFELVINMKTAKALGLKVSMRLIGLAVIVSIGLIATGRLADGQERRPGSALVGFLATGSLSIPKSAYVFRIFRESLSGLGYVEGQNLAIAYRGAAGRPEDLPRLAAELISLKPDVMVVTGPASIRAVRGSLTSVPVVAIDLESNPVASGFVASLAHPGGNLTGVFLDHAALSGK
;
A
#
# COMPACT_ATOMS: atom_id res chain seq x y z
N MET A 1 -45.28 -37.04 -85.24
CA MET A 1 -44.81 -36.06 -86.24
C MET A 1 -43.83 -35.13 -85.52
N ARG A 2 -42.52 -35.29 -85.76
CA ARG A 2 -41.59 -34.31 -86.37
C ARG A 2 -41.37 -33.04 -85.51
N LEU A 3 -40.19 -32.48 -85.23
CA LEU A 3 -38.77 -32.69 -85.58
C LEU A 3 -37.96 -31.70 -84.69
N ILE A 4 -36.85 -32.15 -84.09
CA ILE A 4 -35.48 -31.56 -84.04
C ILE A 4 -35.26 -30.05 -83.79
N GLY A 5 -34.37 -29.73 -82.81
CA GLY A 5 -33.20 -28.86 -83.07
C GLY A 5 -32.72 -27.86 -82.00
N LEU A 6 -31.58 -28.19 -81.34
CA LEU A 6 -30.43 -27.34 -80.91
C LEU A 6 -30.69 -26.03 -80.09
N ALA A 7 -29.98 -25.66 -79.01
CA ALA A 7 -28.53 -25.63 -78.82
C ALA A 7 -28.11 -25.07 -77.42
N VAL A 8 -26.95 -25.54 -76.92
CA VAL A 8 -25.90 -24.83 -76.13
C VAL A 8 -26.04 -24.65 -74.59
N ILE A 9 -25.45 -25.62 -73.88
CA ILE A 9 -24.31 -25.54 -72.94
C ILE A 9 -24.15 -24.25 -72.09
N LEU A 10 -24.32 -24.37 -70.77
CA LEU A 10 -23.29 -23.97 -69.78
C LEU A 10 -23.57 -24.62 -68.41
N THR A 11 -22.80 -25.65 -68.07
CA THR A 11 -22.82 -26.32 -66.76
C THR A 11 -21.84 -25.61 -65.84
N VAL A 12 -22.32 -24.85 -64.85
CA VAL A 12 -21.49 -24.30 -63.77
C VAL A 12 -21.53 -25.31 -62.61
N CYS A 13 -20.48 -26.13 -62.51
CA CYS A 13 -20.19 -26.91 -61.32
C CYS A 13 -19.76 -25.98 -60.19
N LEU A 14 -20.66 -25.72 -59.23
CA LEU A 14 -20.32 -25.05 -57.98
C LEU A 14 -19.70 -26.08 -57.04
N THR A 15 -18.37 -26.15 -57.02
CA THR A 15 -17.63 -26.90 -56.00
C THR A 15 -17.78 -26.18 -54.66
N LEU A 16 -18.61 -26.70 -53.76
CA LEU A 16 -18.60 -26.30 -52.35
C LEU A 16 -17.27 -26.76 -51.73
N SER A 17 -16.34 -25.84 -51.57
CA SER A 17 -15.17 -26.02 -50.72
C SER A 17 -15.63 -25.99 -49.25
N LEU A 18 -15.76 -27.15 -48.62
CA LEU A 18 -15.80 -27.25 -47.16
C LEU A 18 -14.41 -26.89 -46.62
N ALA A 19 -14.18 -25.61 -46.34
CA ALA A 19 -13.09 -25.21 -45.47
C ALA A 19 -13.45 -25.65 -44.04
N PRO A 20 -12.56 -26.33 -43.29
CA PRO A 20 -12.81 -26.61 -41.90
C PRO A 20 -12.79 -25.26 -41.17
N ILE A 21 -13.94 -24.89 -40.61
CA ILE A 21 -13.98 -23.88 -39.56
C ILE A 21 -13.18 -24.51 -38.41
N VAL A 22 -11.90 -24.16 -38.32
CA VAL A 22 -11.13 -24.32 -37.10
C VAL A 22 -11.79 -23.37 -36.12
N GLY A 23 -12.79 -23.88 -35.40
CA GLY A 23 -13.19 -23.26 -34.17
C GLY A 23 -11.94 -23.26 -33.31
N GLU A 24 -11.41 -22.06 -33.01
CA GLU A 24 -10.65 -21.89 -31.79
C GLU A 24 -11.55 -22.42 -30.69
N ALA A 25 -11.29 -23.65 -30.26
CA ALA A 25 -11.83 -24.17 -29.03
C ALA A 25 -11.32 -23.21 -27.96
N GLN A 26 -12.18 -22.27 -27.59
CA GLN A 26 -11.98 -21.40 -26.46
C GLN A 26 -11.78 -22.35 -25.29
N GLN A 27 -10.51 -22.60 -24.92
CA GLN A 27 -10.16 -23.44 -23.79
C GLN A 27 -11.00 -22.90 -22.64
N ALA A 28 -11.95 -23.71 -22.17
CA ALA A 28 -12.79 -23.34 -21.04
C ALA A 28 -11.85 -22.86 -19.95
N THR A 29 -11.87 -21.57 -19.67
CA THR A 29 -10.87 -20.95 -18.81
C THR A 29 -11.03 -21.61 -17.46
N LYS A 30 -10.01 -22.36 -17.01
CA LYS A 30 -10.06 -23.08 -15.74
C LYS A 30 -10.44 -22.06 -14.66
N VAL A 31 -11.57 -22.29 -13.99
CA VAL A 31 -11.99 -21.45 -12.88
C VAL A 31 -11.25 -21.93 -11.64
N HIS A 32 -10.30 -21.13 -11.17
CA HIS A 32 -9.59 -21.40 -9.93
C HIS A 32 -10.50 -21.12 -8.73
N ARG A 33 -10.44 -21.96 -7.70
CA ARG A 33 -11.24 -21.80 -6.46
C ARG A 33 -10.33 -21.46 -5.30
N LEU A 34 -10.46 -20.25 -4.77
CA LEU A 34 -9.70 -19.76 -3.63
C LEU A 34 -10.58 -19.76 -2.37
N GLY A 35 -10.17 -20.46 -1.33
CA GLY A 35 -10.74 -20.32 0.00
C GLY A 35 -10.00 -19.26 0.80
N ILE A 36 -10.73 -18.35 1.46
CA ILE A 36 -10.16 -17.39 2.40
C ILE A 36 -10.71 -17.74 3.78
N LEU A 37 -9.82 -18.07 4.72
CA LEU A 37 -10.17 -18.40 6.10
C LEU A 37 -9.59 -17.35 7.04
N GLY A 38 -10.41 -16.74 7.89
CA GLY A 38 -9.93 -15.73 8.82
C GLY A 38 -10.83 -15.48 10.03
N PRO A 39 -10.31 -14.78 11.07
CA PRO A 39 -11.05 -14.54 12.30
C PRO A 39 -12.26 -13.61 12.11
N ALA A 40 -12.21 -12.68 11.15
CA ALA A 40 -13.31 -11.77 10.81
C ALA A 40 -13.16 -11.28 9.38
N SER A 41 -14.23 -10.73 8.81
CA SER A 41 -14.18 -10.01 7.55
C SER A 41 -13.46 -8.67 7.72
N PHE A 42 -12.47 -8.40 6.87
CA PHE A 42 -11.73 -7.14 6.84
C PHE A 42 -11.75 -6.57 5.42
N GLY A 43 -11.93 -5.26 5.29
CA GLY A 43 -11.88 -4.59 3.98
C GLY A 43 -10.51 -4.72 3.31
N GLU A 44 -9.46 -4.92 4.10
CA GLU A 44 -8.09 -5.08 3.62
C GLU A 44 -7.87 -6.39 2.83
N ILE A 45 -8.82 -7.34 2.86
CA ILE A 45 -8.79 -8.51 1.97
C ILE A 45 -8.92 -8.11 0.49
N ASP A 46 -9.48 -6.93 0.20
CA ASP A 46 -9.56 -6.41 -1.16
C ASP A 46 -8.16 -6.16 -1.76
N TYR A 47 -7.13 -6.00 -0.93
CA TYR A 47 -5.74 -5.94 -1.43
C TYR A 47 -5.28 -7.28 -2.01
N LEU A 48 -5.73 -8.41 -1.47
CA LEU A 48 -5.45 -9.74 -2.02
C LEU A 48 -6.16 -9.89 -3.37
N VAL A 49 -7.44 -9.57 -3.41
CA VAL A 49 -8.25 -9.66 -4.64
C VAL A 49 -7.71 -8.73 -5.72
N ALA A 50 -7.28 -7.52 -5.37
CA ALA A 50 -6.62 -6.60 -6.29
C ALA A 50 -5.28 -7.14 -6.79
N GLY A 51 -4.45 -7.72 -5.92
CA GLY A 51 -3.19 -8.35 -6.32
C GLY A 51 -3.39 -9.54 -7.26
N LEU A 52 -4.41 -10.37 -7.00
CA LEU A 52 -4.79 -11.48 -7.88
C LEU A 52 -5.30 -10.97 -9.24
N ARG A 53 -6.05 -9.87 -9.26
CA ARG A 53 -6.49 -9.21 -10.50
C ARG A 53 -5.30 -8.68 -11.31
N GLU A 54 -4.30 -8.07 -10.66
CA GLU A 54 -3.05 -7.65 -11.30
C GLU A 54 -2.31 -8.82 -11.96
N LEU A 55 -2.50 -10.05 -11.45
CA LEU A 55 -1.92 -11.31 -11.97
C LEU A 55 -2.84 -12.03 -12.98
N GLY A 56 -3.99 -11.45 -13.34
CA GLY A 56 -4.91 -11.99 -14.34
C GLY A 56 -6.05 -12.86 -13.77
N TYR A 57 -6.18 -12.98 -12.45
CA TYR A 57 -7.30 -13.68 -11.82
C TYR A 57 -8.43 -12.71 -11.47
N VAL A 58 -9.55 -12.83 -12.16
CA VAL A 58 -10.72 -11.97 -12.01
C VAL A 58 -11.86 -12.79 -11.42
N GLU A 59 -12.32 -12.36 -10.24
CA GLU A 59 -13.45 -12.98 -9.56
C GLU A 59 -14.71 -12.96 -10.45
N GLY A 60 -15.39 -14.10 -10.54
CA GLY A 60 -16.56 -14.30 -11.39
C GLY A 60 -16.25 -14.59 -12.87
N GLN A 61 -14.98 -14.60 -13.27
CA GLN A 61 -14.55 -14.99 -14.62
C GLN A 61 -13.72 -16.28 -14.59
N ASN A 62 -12.50 -16.20 -14.06
CA ASN A 62 -11.56 -17.33 -13.95
C ASN A 62 -11.13 -17.60 -12.50
N LEU A 63 -11.76 -16.92 -11.54
CA LEU A 63 -11.57 -17.09 -10.10
C LEU A 63 -12.93 -17.13 -9.39
N ALA A 64 -13.14 -18.12 -8.53
CA ALA A 64 -14.19 -18.16 -7.53
C ALA A 64 -13.56 -18.01 -6.15
N VAL A 65 -14.09 -17.12 -5.32
CA VAL A 65 -13.54 -16.82 -3.98
C VAL A 65 -14.56 -17.16 -2.90
N GLU A 66 -14.27 -18.22 -2.14
CA GLU A 66 -15.05 -18.63 -0.98
C GLU A 66 -14.51 -17.92 0.25
N ARG A 67 -15.33 -17.07 0.88
CA ARG A 67 -14.94 -16.27 2.04
C ARG A 67 -15.55 -16.87 3.31
N SER A 68 -14.70 -17.41 4.18
CA SER A 68 -15.10 -18.08 5.42
C SER A 68 -14.52 -17.35 6.63
N TYR A 69 -15.34 -16.53 7.28
CA TYR A 69 -14.95 -15.74 8.44
C TYR A 69 -15.66 -16.19 9.71
N ALA A 70 -14.90 -16.23 10.81
CA ALA A 70 -15.41 -16.63 12.12
C ALA A 70 -16.20 -15.51 12.84
N GLU A 71 -16.11 -14.27 12.35
CA GLU A 71 -16.71 -13.07 12.95
C GLU A 71 -16.41 -12.92 14.45
N GLY A 72 -15.15 -13.14 14.83
CA GLY A 72 -14.67 -13.06 16.21
C GLY A 72 -14.86 -14.34 17.04
N HIS A 73 -15.72 -15.26 16.60
CA HIS A 73 -15.95 -16.56 17.26
C HIS A 73 -14.92 -17.60 16.80
N LEU A 74 -13.69 -17.46 17.29
CA LEU A 74 -12.52 -18.24 16.82
C LEU A 74 -12.72 -19.76 16.90
N ASP A 75 -13.59 -20.24 17.79
CA ASP A 75 -14.02 -21.63 17.92
C ASP A 75 -14.71 -22.19 16.67
N ARG A 76 -15.22 -21.33 15.77
CA ARG A 76 -15.83 -21.73 14.48
C ARG A 76 -14.81 -22.01 13.38
N LEU A 77 -13.55 -21.60 13.53
CA LEU A 77 -12.51 -21.74 12.49
C LEU A 77 -12.30 -23.19 12.03
N PRO A 78 -12.28 -24.23 12.90
CA PRO A 78 -12.17 -25.62 12.47
C PRO A 78 -13.32 -26.06 11.54
N THR A 79 -14.56 -25.69 11.86
CA THR A 79 -15.74 -26.03 11.04
C THR A 79 -15.67 -25.33 9.68
N LEU A 80 -15.33 -24.05 9.67
CA LEU A 80 -15.17 -23.26 8.45
C LEU A 80 -14.04 -23.79 7.55
N ALA A 81 -12.93 -24.24 8.16
CA ALA A 81 -11.84 -24.87 7.42
C ALA A 81 -12.30 -26.19 6.77
N ALA A 82 -13.04 -27.03 7.51
CA ALA A 82 -13.59 -28.27 6.97
C ALA A 82 -14.61 -28.02 5.84
N GLU A 83 -15.36 -26.92 5.88
CA GLU A 83 -16.26 -26.50 4.79
C GLU A 83 -15.48 -26.17 3.51
N LEU A 84 -14.39 -25.38 3.60
CA LEU A 84 -13.54 -25.08 2.45
C LEU A 84 -12.95 -26.36 1.83
N VAL A 85 -12.56 -27.33 2.66
CA VAL A 85 -12.09 -28.64 2.19
C VAL A 85 -13.21 -29.40 1.46
N ARG A 86 -14.43 -29.46 2.02
CA ARG A 86 -15.58 -30.11 1.36
C ARG A 86 -15.97 -29.43 0.05
N GLN A 87 -15.82 -28.12 -0.03
CA GLN A 87 -16.04 -27.34 -1.24
C GLN A 87 -14.97 -27.61 -2.30
N SER A 88 -13.89 -28.33 -2.00
CA SER A 88 -12.81 -28.65 -2.93
C SER A 88 -12.18 -27.39 -3.54
N VAL A 89 -11.83 -26.42 -2.69
CA VAL A 89 -11.04 -25.26 -3.12
C VAL A 89 -9.63 -25.70 -3.55
N ASP A 90 -9.04 -25.01 -4.52
CA ASP A 90 -7.70 -25.31 -5.03
C ASP A 90 -6.60 -24.84 -4.08
N VAL A 91 -6.82 -23.72 -3.38
CA VAL A 91 -5.88 -23.11 -2.41
C VAL A 91 -6.65 -22.49 -1.27
N ILE A 92 -6.13 -22.58 -0.04
CA ILE A 92 -6.65 -21.87 1.14
C ILE A 92 -5.67 -20.76 1.52
N VAL A 93 -6.10 -19.51 1.50
CA VAL A 93 -5.40 -18.41 2.19
C VAL A 93 -5.93 -18.34 3.62
N ALA A 94 -5.08 -18.69 4.59
CA ALA A 94 -5.42 -18.67 6.00
C ALA A 94 -4.79 -17.44 6.69
N VAL A 95 -5.63 -16.55 7.22
CA VAL A 95 -5.24 -15.29 7.82
C VAL A 95 -5.24 -15.40 9.34
N SER A 96 -4.09 -15.17 9.97
CA SER A 96 -3.77 -15.36 11.41
C SER A 96 -3.35 -16.78 11.83
N PRO A 97 -2.55 -16.92 12.92
CA PRO A 97 -2.08 -18.22 13.41
C PRO A 97 -3.19 -19.23 13.72
N VAL A 98 -4.31 -18.77 14.29
CA VAL A 98 -5.43 -19.66 14.64
C VAL A 98 -6.15 -20.21 13.39
N ALA A 99 -6.31 -19.40 12.35
CA ALA A 99 -6.87 -19.86 11.08
C ALA A 99 -5.90 -20.81 10.34
N ILE A 100 -4.59 -20.53 10.39
CA ILE A 100 -3.56 -21.40 9.80
C ILE A 100 -3.57 -22.77 10.49
N GLY A 101 -3.67 -22.80 11.83
CA GLY A 101 -3.82 -24.04 12.58
C GLY A 101 -5.08 -24.82 12.19
N ALA A 102 -6.23 -24.16 12.12
CA ALA A 102 -7.48 -24.78 11.70
C ALA A 102 -7.41 -25.37 10.27
N ALA A 103 -6.82 -24.64 9.31
CA ALA A 103 -6.62 -25.14 7.95
C ALA A 103 -5.65 -26.34 7.91
N ARG A 104 -4.52 -26.26 8.63
CA ARG A 104 -3.54 -27.36 8.75
C ARG A 104 -4.19 -28.64 9.28
N ASP A 105 -5.08 -28.51 10.25
CA ASP A 105 -5.73 -29.65 10.89
C ASP A 105 -6.85 -30.23 10.00
N ALA A 106 -7.50 -29.38 9.18
CA ALA A 106 -8.54 -29.81 8.25
C ALA A 106 -8.00 -30.50 6.98
N THR A 107 -6.77 -30.20 6.53
CA THR A 107 -6.21 -30.80 5.30
C THR A 107 -4.68 -30.87 5.28
N LYS A 108 -4.17 -31.95 4.69
CA LYS A 108 -2.73 -32.16 4.40
C LYS A 108 -2.42 -32.08 2.90
N THR A 109 -3.43 -31.93 2.05
CA THR A 109 -3.29 -32.03 0.59
C THR A 109 -3.58 -30.72 -0.13
N ILE A 110 -4.57 -29.94 0.34
CA ILE A 110 -4.87 -28.64 -0.26
C ILE A 110 -3.76 -27.66 0.15
N PRO A 111 -3.12 -26.96 -0.80
CA PRO A 111 -2.17 -25.89 -0.49
C PRO A 111 -2.75 -24.82 0.43
N ILE A 112 -1.98 -24.45 1.47
CA ILE A 112 -2.32 -23.39 2.43
C ILE A 112 -1.27 -22.28 2.29
N VAL A 113 -1.73 -21.09 1.92
CA VAL A 113 -0.92 -19.86 1.93
C VAL A 113 -1.22 -19.10 3.21
N MET A 114 -0.22 -18.94 4.07
CA MET A 114 -0.28 -18.11 5.26
C MET A 114 -0.39 -16.65 4.83
N GLY A 115 -1.50 -16.00 5.19
CA GLY A 115 -1.64 -14.54 5.15
C GLY A 115 -1.43 -14.01 6.56
N PHE A 116 -0.17 -13.90 7.00
CA PHE A 116 0.24 -13.39 8.32
C PHE A 116 0.39 -14.44 9.44
N GLY A 117 1.26 -15.42 9.22
CA GLY A 117 1.71 -16.30 10.31
C GLY A 117 2.52 -15.55 11.38
N SER A 118 2.60 -16.12 12.59
CA SER A 118 3.59 -15.75 13.60
C SER A 118 4.31 -17.01 14.07
N GLU A 119 5.64 -16.96 14.14
CA GLU A 119 6.49 -18.09 14.57
C GLU A 119 6.12 -19.42 13.87
N PRO A 120 6.05 -19.45 12.53
CA PRO A 120 5.47 -20.58 11.80
C PRO A 120 6.26 -21.89 11.98
N VAL A 121 7.55 -21.80 12.33
CA VAL A 121 8.38 -22.97 12.66
C VAL A 121 8.02 -23.52 14.04
N GLU A 122 8.01 -22.67 15.07
CA GLU A 122 7.70 -23.08 16.46
C GLU A 122 6.28 -23.64 16.59
N ARG A 123 5.34 -23.12 15.80
CA ARG A 123 3.95 -23.61 15.74
C ARG A 123 3.78 -24.88 14.91
N GLY A 124 4.84 -25.38 14.28
CA GLY A 124 4.81 -26.54 13.41
C GLY A 124 3.95 -26.35 12.17
N PHE A 125 3.84 -25.12 11.66
CA PHE A 125 3.19 -24.85 10.38
C PHE A 125 4.12 -25.19 9.22
N VAL A 126 5.43 -24.96 9.38
CA VAL A 126 6.46 -25.23 8.38
C VAL A 126 7.71 -25.80 9.05
N ALA A 127 8.48 -26.63 8.36
CA ALA A 127 9.73 -27.20 8.90
C ALA A 127 10.83 -26.13 9.05
N SER A 128 10.94 -25.22 8.08
CA SER A 128 11.81 -24.05 8.13
C SER A 128 11.26 -22.96 7.21
N LEU A 129 11.79 -21.73 7.31
CA LEU A 129 11.39 -20.66 6.40
C LEU A 129 11.87 -20.92 4.96
N ALA A 130 13.10 -21.44 4.78
CA ALA A 130 13.64 -21.71 3.44
C ALA A 130 13.00 -22.93 2.78
N HIS A 131 12.63 -23.93 3.57
CA HIS A 131 12.07 -25.19 3.11
C HIS A 131 10.88 -25.57 4.00
N PRO A 132 9.64 -25.20 3.62
CA PRO A 132 8.48 -25.50 4.43
C PRO A 132 8.18 -26.99 4.59
N GLY A 133 8.45 -27.81 3.56
CA GLY A 133 8.40 -29.27 3.62
C GLY A 133 7.00 -29.91 3.64
N GLY A 134 5.93 -29.15 3.42
CA GLY A 134 4.55 -29.66 3.41
C GLY A 134 3.62 -28.82 2.53
N ASN A 135 2.31 -28.92 2.76
CA ASN A 135 1.30 -28.16 2.00
C ASN A 135 1.14 -26.70 2.47
N ILE A 136 1.99 -26.20 3.37
CA ILE A 136 1.88 -24.85 3.96
C ILE A 136 3.09 -24.00 3.58
N THR A 137 2.83 -22.77 3.13
CA THR A 137 3.84 -21.75 2.80
C THR A 137 3.25 -20.35 3.01
N GLY A 138 3.87 -19.29 2.51
CA GLY A 138 3.28 -17.95 2.41
C GLY A 138 4.07 -16.89 3.17
N VAL A 139 3.34 -15.98 3.82
CA VAL A 139 3.91 -14.76 4.41
C VAL A 139 3.77 -14.80 5.93
N THR A 140 4.88 -14.55 6.63
CA THR A 140 4.91 -14.40 8.09
C THR A 140 5.10 -12.94 8.50
N LEU A 141 4.43 -12.50 9.56
CA LEU A 141 4.58 -11.14 10.13
C LEU A 141 5.74 -11.03 11.13
N VAL A 142 6.52 -12.09 11.30
CA VAL A 142 7.76 -12.02 12.08
C VAL A 142 8.82 -11.38 11.19
N ALA A 143 8.73 -10.08 11.00
CA ALA A 143 9.86 -9.31 10.49
C ALA A 143 10.28 -8.39 11.63
N ASP A 144 11.35 -8.82 12.30
CA ASP A 144 12.06 -8.06 13.33
C ASP A 144 11.30 -7.84 14.66
N THR A 145 11.88 -8.34 15.75
CA THR A 145 11.37 -8.14 17.11
C THR A 145 11.46 -6.67 17.55
N THR A 146 12.14 -5.79 16.81
CA THR A 146 12.43 -4.42 17.26
C THR A 146 11.37 -3.36 16.88
N LEU A 147 10.34 -3.70 16.09
CA LEU A 147 9.37 -2.72 15.57
C LEU A 147 8.60 -1.96 16.67
N ALA A 148 8.26 -2.63 17.76
CA ALA A 148 7.58 -1.99 18.90
C ALA A 148 8.46 -0.91 19.56
N GLY A 149 9.76 -1.21 19.71
CA GLY A 149 10.73 -0.23 20.19
C GLY A 149 10.89 0.95 19.24
N LYS A 150 10.86 0.71 17.93
CA LYS A 150 10.93 1.76 16.91
C LYS A 150 9.71 2.68 16.91
N ARG A 151 8.51 2.13 17.07
CA ARG A 151 7.28 2.93 17.26
C ARG A 151 7.39 3.83 18.49
N LEU A 152 7.88 3.29 19.61
CA LEU A 152 8.09 4.10 20.81
C LEU A 152 9.10 5.25 20.57
N GLN A 153 10.18 4.97 19.82
CA GLN A 153 11.14 6.00 19.42
C GLN A 153 10.48 7.11 18.60
N TYR A 154 9.69 6.77 17.58
CA TYR A 154 9.06 7.76 16.71
C TYR A 154 8.01 8.61 17.43
N ILE A 155 7.19 8.03 18.32
CA ILE A 155 6.22 8.84 19.07
C ILE A 155 6.91 9.74 20.10
N LYS A 156 8.03 9.30 20.69
CA LYS A 156 8.88 10.16 21.55
C LYS A 156 9.52 11.29 20.75
N GLU A 157 9.95 11.04 19.52
CA GLU A 157 10.47 12.10 18.64
C GLU A 157 9.39 13.10 18.23
N ALA A 158 8.17 12.63 17.96
CA ALA A 158 7.02 13.50 17.66
C ALA A 158 6.52 14.28 18.89
N VAL A 159 6.74 13.74 20.09
CA VAL A 159 6.34 14.36 21.38
C VAL A 159 7.53 14.36 22.35
N PRO A 160 8.57 15.21 22.13
CA PRO A 160 9.82 15.17 22.89
C PRO A 160 9.64 15.31 24.41
N GLN A 161 8.66 16.09 24.83
CA GLN A 161 8.30 16.34 26.22
C GLN A 161 7.57 15.18 26.92
N ALA A 162 7.21 14.11 26.18
CA ALA A 162 6.49 12.98 26.77
C ALA A 162 7.37 12.24 27.79
N LYS A 163 7.04 12.38 29.08
CA LYS A 163 7.65 11.58 30.17
C LYS A 163 6.95 10.24 30.40
N ARG A 164 5.71 10.12 29.94
CA ARG A 164 4.89 8.90 30.03
C ARG A 164 4.17 8.64 28.73
N VAL A 165 4.23 7.40 28.25
CA VAL A 165 3.49 6.92 27.09
C VAL A 165 2.56 5.79 27.55
N ALA A 166 1.28 5.91 27.24
CA ALA A 166 0.33 4.84 27.46
C ALA A 166 0.53 3.77 26.38
N VAL A 167 0.54 2.50 26.78
CA VAL A 167 0.63 1.36 25.87
C VAL A 167 -0.69 0.60 25.94
N LEU A 168 -1.48 0.67 24.87
CA LEU A 168 -2.75 -0.06 24.77
C LEU A 168 -2.49 -1.45 24.19
N PHE A 169 -2.85 -2.50 24.94
CA PHE A 169 -2.59 -3.89 24.58
C PHE A 169 -3.79 -4.81 24.85
N THR A 170 -3.73 -6.05 24.36
CA THR A 170 -4.73 -7.11 24.60
C THR A 170 -4.06 -8.33 25.24
N THR A 171 -4.80 -9.26 25.83
CA THR A 171 -4.25 -10.46 26.50
C THR A 171 -3.70 -11.55 25.56
N GLN A 172 -3.51 -11.27 24.28
CA GLN A 172 -2.95 -12.23 23.30
C GLN A 172 -1.44 -12.41 23.45
N GLU A 173 -0.92 -13.61 23.14
CA GLU A 173 0.50 -14.01 23.27
C GLU A 173 1.49 -12.98 22.69
N ARG A 174 1.20 -12.43 21.50
CA ARG A 174 2.05 -11.43 20.82
C ARG A 174 2.21 -10.12 21.60
N SER A 175 1.30 -9.82 22.54
CA SER A 175 1.40 -8.60 23.36
C SER A 175 2.56 -8.67 24.34
N GLY A 176 2.90 -9.86 24.86
CA GLY A 176 4.01 -10.02 25.81
C GLY A 176 5.37 -9.63 25.22
N LEU A 177 5.67 -10.12 24.01
CA LEU A 177 6.89 -9.78 23.27
C LEU A 177 6.97 -8.27 22.99
N GLN A 178 5.90 -7.70 22.43
CA GLN A 178 5.85 -6.26 22.11
C GLN A 178 6.00 -5.37 23.34
N VAL A 179 5.40 -5.75 24.48
CA VAL A 179 5.55 -5.02 25.75
C VAL A 179 7.00 -5.07 26.24
N ARG A 180 7.68 -6.22 26.15
CA ARG A 180 9.11 -6.32 26.52
C ARG A 180 9.97 -5.40 25.67
N GLU A 181 9.74 -5.39 24.37
CA GLU A 181 10.47 -4.54 23.42
C GLU A 181 10.21 -3.05 23.65
N ALA A 182 8.95 -2.69 23.90
CA ALA A 182 8.58 -1.34 24.29
C ALA A 182 9.30 -0.93 25.58
N ARG A 183 9.36 -1.80 26.61
CA ARG A 183 10.08 -1.53 27.87
C ARG A 183 11.59 -1.34 27.65
N ASN A 184 12.21 -2.16 26.81
CA ASN A 184 13.63 -2.04 26.46
C ASN A 184 13.93 -0.70 25.77
N ALA A 185 13.08 -0.30 24.82
CA ALA A 185 13.20 1.01 24.19
C ALA A 185 12.92 2.16 25.17
N ALA A 186 11.94 2.01 26.05
CA ALA A 186 11.56 3.01 27.03
C ALA A 186 12.71 3.37 27.97
N ALA A 187 13.45 2.36 28.44
CA ALA A 187 14.65 2.54 29.27
C ALA A 187 15.73 3.37 28.56
N ARG A 188 15.93 3.16 27.26
CA ARG A 188 16.92 3.92 26.45
C ARG A 188 16.46 5.34 26.12
N LEU A 189 15.15 5.60 26.14
CA LEU A 189 14.53 6.86 25.74
C LEU A 189 14.14 7.74 26.94
N ASP A 190 14.43 7.30 28.17
CA ASP A 190 14.03 7.94 29.42
C ASP A 190 12.52 8.30 29.44
N VAL A 191 11.68 7.31 29.16
CA VAL A 191 10.22 7.45 29.13
C VAL A 191 9.55 6.36 29.96
N GLY A 192 8.59 6.74 30.81
CA GLY A 192 7.76 5.78 31.54
C GLY A 192 6.69 5.17 30.65
N LEU A 193 6.40 3.88 30.83
CA LEU A 193 5.27 3.22 30.17
C LEU A 193 4.12 2.98 31.15
N VAL A 194 2.91 3.34 30.71
CA VAL A 194 1.67 3.04 31.42
C VAL A 194 0.96 1.95 30.63
N LEU A 195 0.99 0.70 31.13
CA LEU A 195 0.34 -0.42 30.43
C LEU A 195 -1.17 -0.39 30.69
N ILE A 196 -1.96 -0.31 29.62
CA ILE A 196 -3.41 -0.28 29.65
C ILE A 196 -3.94 -1.45 28.84
N GLU A 197 -4.54 -2.41 29.54
CA GLU A 197 -5.22 -3.55 28.92
C GLU A 197 -6.57 -3.09 28.35
N ALA A 198 -6.82 -3.36 27.08
CA ALA A 198 -8.14 -3.23 26.47
C ALA A 198 -8.98 -4.47 26.82
N ARG A 199 -10.09 -4.26 27.52
CA ARG A 199 -11.04 -5.31 27.89
C ARG A 199 -12.34 -5.13 27.12
N GLY A 200 -12.70 -6.11 26.30
CA GLY A 200 -13.85 -6.01 25.40
C GLY A 200 -13.69 -4.89 24.36
N GLN A 201 -14.80 -4.31 23.93
CA GLN A 201 -14.84 -3.24 22.91
C GLN A 201 -15.09 -1.84 23.50
N ASP A 202 -15.16 -1.69 24.84
CA ASP A 202 -15.29 -0.37 25.46
C ASP A 202 -13.92 0.21 25.85
N TYR A 203 -13.45 1.13 25.01
CA TYR A 203 -12.18 1.82 25.20
C TYR A 203 -12.28 3.06 26.10
N LYS A 204 -13.47 3.49 26.52
CA LYS A 204 -13.63 4.73 27.33
C LYS A 204 -12.94 4.62 28.69
N GLU A 205 -13.01 3.46 29.32
CA GLU A 205 -12.32 3.21 30.59
C GLU A 205 -10.80 3.29 30.41
N ALA A 206 -10.28 2.66 29.35
CA ALA A 206 -8.86 2.72 29.00
C ALA A 206 -8.39 4.18 28.84
N PHE A 207 -9.11 5.00 28.08
CA PHE A 207 -8.78 6.42 27.91
C PHE A 207 -8.96 7.27 29.17
N THR A 208 -9.87 6.88 30.06
CA THR A 208 -10.00 7.51 31.39
C THR A 208 -8.77 7.24 32.24
N ARG A 209 -8.28 5.99 32.26
CA ARG A 209 -7.04 5.60 32.96
C ARG A 209 -5.81 6.29 32.37
N ILE A 210 -5.69 6.33 31.05
CA ILE A 210 -4.60 7.04 30.34
C ILE A 210 -4.49 8.50 30.82
N ARG A 211 -5.63 9.17 30.94
CA ARG A 211 -5.69 10.57 31.39
C ARG A 211 -5.34 10.70 32.88
N ALA A 212 -5.84 9.80 33.74
CA ALA A 212 -5.52 9.77 35.16
C ALA A 212 -4.00 9.60 35.41
N GLU A 213 -3.36 8.76 34.60
CA GLU A 213 -1.92 8.48 34.64
C GLU A 213 -1.05 9.57 33.99
N ARG A 214 -1.69 10.59 33.41
CA ARG A 214 -1.05 11.73 32.74
C ARG A 214 -0.09 11.31 31.62
N ALA A 215 -0.46 10.27 30.86
CA ALA A 215 0.29 9.89 29.68
C ALA A 215 0.15 10.97 28.59
N ALA A 216 1.28 11.37 28.00
CA ALA A 216 1.35 12.45 27.02
C ALA A 216 1.22 11.97 25.57
N ALA A 217 1.31 10.66 25.36
CA ALA A 217 1.09 10.01 24.06
C ALA A 217 0.58 8.58 24.26
N LEU A 218 0.05 8.01 23.18
CA LEU A 218 -0.46 6.65 23.09
C LEU A 218 0.36 5.82 22.10
N PHE A 219 0.73 4.62 22.51
CA PHE A 219 1.25 3.58 21.65
C PHE A 219 0.25 2.43 21.64
N VAL A 220 -0.39 2.19 20.50
CA VAL A 220 -1.28 1.06 20.30
C VAL A 220 -0.47 -0.12 19.75
N LEU A 221 -0.45 -1.24 20.47
CA LEU A 221 0.30 -2.42 20.02
C LEU A 221 -0.34 -3.07 18.79
N SER A 222 0.48 -3.86 18.07
CA SER A 222 -0.01 -4.76 17.02
C SER A 222 -0.98 -5.77 17.63
N SER A 223 -2.23 -5.75 17.17
CA SER A 223 -3.27 -6.70 17.56
C SER A 223 -4.37 -6.71 16.50
N PRO A 224 -4.82 -7.87 16.01
CA PRO A 224 -5.98 -7.96 15.13
C PRO A 224 -7.24 -7.34 15.75
N VAL A 225 -7.42 -7.45 17.07
CA VAL A 225 -8.57 -6.89 17.79
C VAL A 225 -8.49 -5.36 17.81
N LEU A 226 -7.33 -4.80 18.19
CA LEU A 226 -7.16 -3.34 18.20
C LEU A 226 -7.21 -2.75 16.79
N PHE A 227 -6.81 -3.52 15.76
CA PHE A 227 -6.93 -3.11 14.36
C PHE A 227 -8.38 -3.10 13.88
N ALA A 228 -9.17 -4.11 14.25
CA ALA A 228 -10.61 -4.14 13.98
C ALA A 228 -11.30 -2.92 14.61
N ASP A 229 -10.93 -2.60 15.86
CA ASP A 229 -11.47 -1.48 16.62
C ASP A 229 -10.72 -0.15 16.39
N ARG A 230 -9.97 -0.02 15.30
CA ARG A 230 -9.13 1.17 15.05
C ARG A 230 -9.91 2.47 15.06
N LYS A 231 -11.12 2.49 14.49
CA LYS A 231 -11.95 3.70 14.38
C LYS A 231 -12.31 4.29 15.75
N PRO A 232 -12.96 3.56 16.67
CA PRO A 232 -13.25 4.10 18.00
C PRO A 232 -11.99 4.49 18.79
N ILE A 233 -10.88 3.76 18.63
CA ILE A 233 -9.59 4.10 19.27
C ILE A 233 -9.04 5.44 18.74
N ILE A 234 -9.04 5.65 17.41
CA ILE A 234 -8.60 6.90 16.77
C ILE A 234 -9.49 8.07 17.20
N GLU A 235 -10.80 7.88 17.22
CA GLU A 235 -11.76 8.91 17.65
C GLU A 235 -11.56 9.31 19.12
N LEU A 236 -11.27 8.35 20.01
CA LEU A 236 -10.95 8.63 21.40
C LEU A 236 -9.60 9.35 21.54
N ALA A 237 -8.57 8.95 20.80
CA ALA A 237 -7.28 9.64 20.78
C ALA A 237 -7.43 11.09 20.32
N ALA A 238 -8.21 11.33 19.26
CA ALA A 238 -8.51 12.68 18.79
C ALA A 238 -9.30 13.51 19.82
N ARG A 239 -10.35 12.93 20.42
CA ARG A 239 -11.17 13.59 21.46
C ARG A 239 -10.35 14.01 22.68
N HIS A 240 -9.39 13.17 23.09
CA HIS A 240 -8.50 13.46 24.21
C HIS A 240 -7.25 14.25 23.83
N ARG A 241 -7.12 14.69 22.57
CA ARG A 241 -5.93 15.37 22.01
C ARG A 241 -4.63 14.61 22.33
N LEU A 242 -4.69 13.29 22.22
CA LEU A 242 -3.58 12.40 22.57
C LEU A 242 -2.86 11.96 21.29
N PRO A 243 -1.61 12.40 21.06
CA PRO A 243 -0.77 11.90 19.97
C PRO A 243 -0.63 10.39 20.06
N ALA A 244 -0.92 9.68 18.96
CA ALA A 244 -0.95 8.22 18.95
C ALA A 244 -0.11 7.64 17.81
N ILE A 245 0.63 6.56 18.10
CA ILE A 245 1.30 5.75 17.09
C ILE A 245 0.69 4.34 17.01
N TYR A 246 0.56 3.85 15.78
CA TYR A 246 -0.02 2.56 15.43
C TYR A 246 0.95 1.72 14.59
N GLU A 247 0.55 0.48 14.26
CA GLU A 247 1.30 -0.37 13.34
C GLU A 247 0.98 -0.08 11.87
N TRP A 248 -0.30 -0.06 11.52
CA TRP A 248 -0.75 -0.07 10.13
C TRP A 248 -1.06 1.33 9.61
N ARG A 249 -0.69 1.61 8.35
CA ARG A 249 -1.01 2.85 7.63
C ARG A 249 -2.50 3.19 7.68
N GLU A 250 -3.35 2.18 7.65
CA GLU A 250 -4.80 2.25 7.65
C GLU A 250 -5.34 3.02 8.87
N HIS A 251 -4.61 3.04 9.99
CA HIS A 251 -4.96 3.91 11.13
C HIS A 251 -4.78 5.39 10.79
N VAL A 252 -3.70 5.73 10.11
CA VAL A 252 -3.35 7.09 9.67
C VAL A 252 -4.32 7.57 8.60
N GLU A 253 -4.70 6.65 7.69
CA GLU A 253 -5.71 6.87 6.66
C GLU A 253 -7.11 7.14 7.25
N GLN A 254 -7.38 6.71 8.48
CA GLN A 254 -8.62 6.98 9.21
C GLN A 254 -8.50 8.16 10.20
N GLY A 255 -7.42 8.92 10.15
CA GLY A 255 -7.23 10.13 10.97
C GLY A 255 -6.30 9.97 12.17
N GLY A 256 -5.73 8.79 12.39
CA GLY A 256 -4.64 8.58 13.34
C GLY A 256 -3.42 9.45 13.02
N LEU A 257 -2.61 9.76 14.02
CA LEU A 257 -1.46 10.65 13.85
C LEU A 257 -0.35 10.01 13.01
N MET A 258 0.16 8.85 13.40
CA MET A 258 1.26 8.21 12.71
C MET A 258 1.26 6.69 12.88
N ALA A 259 1.85 5.98 11.93
CA ALA A 259 2.02 4.53 12.01
C ALA A 259 3.40 4.15 11.50
N TYR A 260 3.93 3.04 12.03
CA TYR A 260 5.15 2.46 11.51
C TYR A 260 5.03 0.94 11.45
N GLY A 261 5.19 0.36 10.26
CA GLY A 261 5.03 -1.08 10.10
C GLY A 261 5.16 -1.49 8.65
N SER A 262 4.90 -2.76 8.40
CA SER A 262 4.88 -3.32 7.05
C SER A 262 3.71 -2.75 6.25
N SER A 263 3.86 -2.69 4.93
CA SER A 263 2.75 -2.32 4.04
C SER A 263 1.77 -3.49 3.93
N LEU A 264 0.57 -3.35 4.51
CA LEU A 264 -0.45 -4.40 4.45
C LEU A 264 -0.86 -4.73 3.01
N ARG A 265 -0.99 -3.70 2.17
CA ARG A 265 -1.16 -3.85 0.72
C ARG A 265 -0.02 -4.63 0.08
N GLY A 266 1.23 -4.29 0.39
CA GLY A 266 2.40 -5.00 -0.12
C GLY A 266 2.43 -6.46 0.30
N LEU A 267 2.05 -6.76 1.54
CA LEU A 267 1.98 -8.12 2.04
C LEU A 267 0.87 -8.93 1.36
N TYR A 268 -0.31 -8.35 1.13
CA TYR A 268 -1.38 -9.06 0.42
C TYR A 268 -1.06 -9.28 -1.07
N ARG A 269 -0.32 -8.36 -1.72
CA ARG A 269 0.24 -8.62 -3.06
C ARG A 269 1.23 -9.78 -3.04
N LEU A 270 2.04 -9.90 -2.01
CA LEU A 270 2.93 -11.03 -1.86
C LEU A 270 2.14 -12.33 -1.67
N VAL A 271 1.12 -12.34 -0.82
CA VAL A 271 0.19 -13.48 -0.69
C VAL A 271 -0.44 -13.85 -2.04
N ALA A 272 -0.86 -12.87 -2.84
CA ALA A 272 -1.39 -13.10 -4.20
C ALA A 272 -0.36 -13.79 -5.11
N ALA A 273 0.92 -13.41 -5.02
CA ALA A 273 2.00 -14.04 -5.78
C ALA A 273 2.23 -15.51 -5.38
N PHE A 274 2.10 -15.85 -4.09
CA PHE A 274 2.13 -17.27 -3.66
C PHE A 274 0.96 -18.05 -4.25
N VAL A 275 -0.25 -17.49 -4.18
CA VAL A 275 -1.45 -18.11 -4.75
C VAL A 275 -1.29 -18.33 -6.26
N ASP A 276 -0.79 -17.34 -7.00
CA ASP A 276 -0.51 -17.47 -8.45
C ASP A 276 0.49 -18.59 -8.76
N ARG A 277 1.61 -18.67 -8.03
CA ARG A 277 2.62 -19.73 -8.22
C ARG A 277 2.01 -21.11 -7.99
N ILE A 278 1.15 -21.25 -6.99
CA ILE A 278 0.47 -22.51 -6.67
C ILE A 278 -0.60 -22.85 -7.72
N PHE A 279 -1.39 -21.87 -8.18
CA PHE A 279 -2.34 -22.06 -9.28
C PHE A 279 -1.65 -22.50 -10.58
N LYS A 280 -0.40 -22.06 -10.79
CA LYS A 280 0.48 -22.51 -11.89
C LYS A 280 1.17 -23.86 -11.65
N GLY A 281 0.91 -24.51 -10.52
CA GLY A 281 1.39 -25.87 -10.21
C GLY A 281 2.67 -25.94 -9.38
N THR A 282 3.15 -24.82 -8.83
CA THR A 282 4.31 -24.85 -7.93
C THR A 282 3.92 -25.51 -6.61
N ASN A 283 4.73 -26.46 -6.14
CA ASN A 283 4.50 -27.15 -4.88
C ASN A 283 4.80 -26.22 -3.68
N PRO A 284 3.86 -26.04 -2.72
CA PRO A 284 4.09 -25.24 -1.51
C PRO A 284 5.33 -25.63 -0.71
N ALA A 285 5.72 -26.91 -0.74
CA ALA A 285 6.89 -27.41 -0.02
C ALA A 285 8.21 -26.77 -0.51
N ASP A 286 8.22 -26.28 -1.76
CA ASP A 286 9.37 -25.67 -2.44
C ASP A 286 9.29 -24.14 -2.46
N LEU A 287 8.25 -23.56 -1.85
CA LEU A 287 8.04 -22.12 -1.77
C LEU A 287 8.54 -21.58 -0.42
N PRO A 288 9.68 -20.88 -0.34
CA PRO A 288 10.15 -20.33 0.92
C PRO A 288 9.12 -19.40 1.56
N VAL A 289 8.97 -19.46 2.87
CA VAL A 289 8.17 -18.49 3.63
C VAL A 289 8.88 -17.14 3.60
N GLU A 290 8.14 -16.11 3.19
CA GLU A 290 8.68 -14.76 3.08
C GLU A 290 8.30 -13.87 4.27
N GLN A 291 9.20 -12.94 4.57
CA GLN A 291 9.05 -11.92 5.60
C GLN A 291 8.91 -10.55 4.96
N PRO A 292 8.17 -9.61 5.60
CA PRO A 292 8.18 -8.22 5.19
C PRO A 292 9.61 -7.65 5.11
N THR A 293 9.99 -7.17 3.94
CA THR A 293 11.26 -6.46 3.71
C THR A 293 11.10 -4.94 3.69
N LYS A 294 9.86 -4.46 3.54
CA LYS A 294 9.53 -3.03 3.47
C LYS A 294 8.72 -2.60 4.67
N PHE A 295 9.22 -1.55 5.33
CA PHE A 295 8.54 -0.86 6.41
C PHE A 295 8.40 0.61 6.06
N GLU A 296 7.28 1.19 6.46
CA GLU A 296 6.97 2.58 6.19
C GLU A 296 6.60 3.31 7.46
N LEU A 297 7.15 4.51 7.63
CA LEU A 297 6.63 5.48 8.56
C LEU A 297 5.59 6.30 7.82
N VAL A 298 4.38 6.40 8.36
CA VAL A 298 3.31 7.21 7.77
C VAL A 298 2.89 8.27 8.78
N ILE A 299 2.77 9.52 8.33
CA ILE A 299 2.38 10.64 9.20
C ILE A 299 1.20 11.41 8.59
N ASN A 300 0.16 11.61 9.39
CA ASN A 300 -0.96 12.48 9.08
C ASN A 300 -0.66 13.91 9.54
N MET A 301 -0.29 14.76 8.59
CA MET A 301 0.08 16.15 8.90
C MET A 301 -1.12 17.00 9.34
N LYS A 302 -2.35 16.62 8.94
CA LYS A 302 -3.57 17.27 9.41
C LYS A 302 -3.78 16.99 10.90
N THR A 303 -3.64 15.74 11.31
CA THR A 303 -3.75 15.34 12.73
C THR A 303 -2.61 15.95 13.55
N ALA A 304 -1.37 15.93 13.03
CA ALA A 304 -0.24 16.59 13.69
C ALA A 304 -0.52 18.09 13.95
N LYS A 305 -1.04 18.81 12.94
CA LYS A 305 -1.42 20.22 13.07
C LYS A 305 -2.56 20.43 14.08
N ALA A 306 -3.60 19.58 14.04
CA ALA A 306 -4.72 19.66 14.98
C ALA A 306 -4.29 19.42 16.44
N LEU A 307 -3.24 18.62 16.64
CA LEU A 307 -2.62 18.36 17.94
C LEU A 307 -1.56 19.42 18.34
N GLY A 308 -1.29 20.41 17.47
CA GLY A 308 -0.26 21.43 17.72
C GLY A 308 1.17 20.90 17.68
N LEU A 309 1.42 19.76 17.04
CA LEU A 309 2.74 19.12 16.97
C LEU A 309 3.59 19.74 15.86
N LYS A 310 4.86 20.02 16.19
CA LYS A 310 5.90 20.37 15.22
C LYS A 310 6.65 19.10 14.84
N VAL A 311 6.29 18.49 13.71
CA VAL A 311 6.95 17.28 13.22
C VAL A 311 8.36 17.65 12.72
N SER A 312 9.38 16.94 13.20
CA SER A 312 10.78 17.20 12.84
C SER A 312 11.04 16.96 11.35
N MET A 313 12.02 17.66 10.77
CA MET A 313 12.46 17.40 9.39
C MET A 313 13.00 15.97 9.21
N ARG A 314 13.56 15.39 10.27
CA ARG A 314 14.00 14.00 10.30
C ARG A 314 12.83 13.04 10.12
N LEU A 315 11.74 13.21 10.88
CA LEU A 315 10.53 12.39 10.72
C LEU A 315 9.90 12.57 9.34
N ILE A 316 9.85 13.81 8.84
CA ILE A 316 9.33 14.12 7.50
C ILE A 316 10.14 13.41 6.42
N GLY A 317 11.47 13.44 6.50
CA GLY A 317 12.35 12.79 5.52
C GLY A 317 12.27 11.26 5.51
N LEU A 318 11.80 10.65 6.59
CA LEU A 318 11.60 9.20 6.71
C LEU A 318 10.17 8.76 6.37
N ALA A 319 9.22 9.68 6.27
CA ALA A 319 7.80 9.35 6.26
C ALA A 319 7.14 9.48 4.87
N VAL A 320 6.20 8.59 4.61
CA VAL A 320 5.13 8.83 3.65
C VAL A 320 4.12 9.79 4.27
N ILE A 321 3.89 10.92 3.63
CA ILE A 321 2.99 11.97 4.13
C ILE A 321 1.58 11.75 3.58
N VAL A 322 0.60 11.60 4.47
CA VAL A 322 -0.82 11.50 4.10
C VAL A 322 -1.53 12.81 4.41
N SER A 323 -2.25 13.35 3.41
CA SER A 323 -3.11 14.53 3.53
C SER A 323 -4.53 14.16 3.10
N ILE A 324 -5.41 13.82 4.05
CA ILE A 324 -6.81 13.50 3.73
C ILE A 324 -7.62 14.79 3.67
N GLY A 325 -7.88 15.23 2.43
CA GLY A 325 -8.80 16.32 2.12
C GLY A 325 -10.20 15.78 1.82
N LEU A 326 -11.22 16.38 2.45
CA LEU A 326 -12.59 16.27 1.98
C LEU A 326 -12.63 16.85 0.56
N ILE A 327 -13.22 16.11 -0.38
CA ILE A 327 -13.47 16.58 -1.75
C ILE A 327 -14.39 17.80 -1.66
N ALA A 328 -13.83 18.98 -1.91
CA ALA A 328 -14.60 20.09 -2.45
C ALA A 328 -14.33 20.09 -3.95
N THR A 329 -15.35 19.74 -4.73
CA THR A 329 -15.40 19.91 -6.18
C THR A 329 -15.25 21.38 -6.53
N GLY A 330 -14.01 21.83 -6.68
CA GLY A 330 -13.67 23.13 -7.21
C GLY A 330 -12.77 22.96 -8.42
N ARG A 331 -13.32 23.19 -9.62
CA ARG A 331 -12.49 23.54 -10.79
C ARG A 331 -11.62 24.73 -10.37
N LEU A 332 -10.31 24.53 -10.29
CA LEU A 332 -9.36 25.62 -10.17
C LEU A 332 -8.57 25.68 -11.47
N ALA A 333 -9.18 26.32 -12.47
CA ALA A 333 -8.43 27.14 -13.38
C ALA A 333 -8.13 28.45 -12.63
N ASP A 334 -6.86 28.83 -12.57
CA ASP A 334 -6.45 30.24 -12.62
C ASP A 334 -4.93 30.28 -12.84
N GLY A 335 -4.57 30.47 -14.10
CA GLY A 335 -3.24 30.92 -14.47
C GLY A 335 -3.05 32.34 -13.98
N GLN A 336 -2.04 32.58 -13.15
CA GLN A 336 -1.56 33.93 -12.96
C GLN A 336 -0.70 34.31 -14.16
N GLU A 337 -1.00 35.45 -14.77
CA GLU A 337 -0.21 36.01 -15.87
C GLU A 337 1.23 36.28 -15.43
N ARG A 338 2.18 35.83 -16.26
CA ARG A 338 3.62 36.02 -16.07
C ARG A 338 3.94 37.52 -16.19
N ARG A 339 4.58 38.10 -15.18
CA ARG A 339 5.15 39.45 -15.31
C ARG A 339 6.39 39.38 -16.22
N PRO A 340 6.62 40.35 -17.12
CA PRO A 340 7.83 40.38 -17.94
C PRO A 340 9.08 40.33 -17.04
N GLY A 341 9.96 39.35 -17.27
CA GLY A 341 11.17 39.12 -16.48
C GLY A 341 11.02 38.20 -15.26
N SER A 342 9.83 37.70 -14.92
CA SER A 342 9.67 36.71 -13.84
C SER A 342 10.02 35.30 -14.31
N ALA A 343 10.71 34.53 -13.45
CA ALA A 343 10.95 33.11 -13.66
C ALA A 343 9.63 32.32 -13.58
N LEU A 344 9.47 31.30 -14.39
CA LEU A 344 8.29 30.43 -14.45
C LEU A 344 8.68 28.99 -14.14
N VAL A 345 8.09 28.42 -13.10
CA VAL A 345 8.20 27.01 -12.75
C VAL A 345 6.94 26.27 -13.20
N GLY A 346 7.09 25.26 -14.05
CA GLY A 346 6.00 24.33 -14.38
C GLY A 346 6.01 23.12 -13.44
N PHE A 347 4.97 22.90 -12.64
CA PHE A 347 4.90 21.80 -11.68
C PHE A 347 3.87 20.74 -12.10
N LEU A 348 4.31 19.50 -12.32
CA LEU A 348 3.47 18.37 -12.76
C LEU A 348 3.44 17.22 -11.73
N ALA A 349 2.26 16.69 -11.42
CA ALA A 349 2.10 15.61 -10.44
C ALA A 349 1.13 14.48 -10.84
N THR A 350 1.47 13.23 -10.46
CA THR A 350 0.71 12.00 -10.76
C THR A 350 -0.51 11.76 -9.86
N GLY A 351 -0.43 12.07 -8.56
CA GLY A 351 -1.41 11.60 -7.56
C GLY A 351 -2.75 12.37 -7.51
N SER A 352 -3.70 11.86 -6.72
CA SER A 352 -4.97 12.53 -6.34
C SER A 352 -4.77 13.79 -5.48
N LEU A 353 -3.53 14.19 -5.31
CA LEU A 353 -3.12 15.52 -4.94
C LEU A 353 -3.62 16.48 -6.03
N SER A 354 -4.93 16.72 -6.09
CA SER A 354 -5.46 18.06 -6.27
C SER A 354 -4.92 18.85 -5.08
N ILE A 355 -3.64 19.23 -5.15
CA ILE A 355 -2.96 20.03 -4.14
C ILE A 355 -3.66 21.37 -4.23
N PRO A 356 -4.53 21.77 -3.29
CA PRO A 356 -4.92 23.17 -3.27
C PRO A 356 -3.61 23.96 -3.09
N LYS A 357 -3.50 25.16 -3.66
CA LYS A 357 -2.32 26.05 -3.49
C LYS A 357 -1.85 26.16 -2.03
N SER A 358 -2.66 25.76 -1.04
CA SER A 358 -2.41 25.70 0.39
C SER A 358 -1.79 24.41 0.97
N ALA A 359 -1.47 23.36 0.19
CA ALA A 359 -0.88 22.17 0.78
C ALA A 359 0.56 22.39 1.28
N TYR A 360 0.90 21.70 2.36
CA TYR A 360 2.15 21.87 3.11
C TYR A 360 3.41 21.71 2.25
N VAL A 361 3.46 20.72 1.34
CA VAL A 361 4.60 20.50 0.43
C VAL A 361 4.80 21.68 -0.51
N PHE A 362 3.71 22.23 -1.06
CA PHE A 362 3.75 23.40 -1.93
C PHE A 362 4.08 24.69 -1.17
N ARG A 363 3.70 24.77 0.12
CA ARG A 363 4.13 25.85 1.02
C ARG A 363 5.64 25.78 1.30
N ILE A 364 6.16 24.60 1.66
CA ILE A 364 7.61 24.42 1.90
C ILE A 364 8.41 24.70 0.63
N PHE A 365 7.95 24.22 -0.53
CA PHE A 365 8.58 24.52 -1.81
C PHE A 365 8.71 26.04 -2.05
N ARG A 366 7.63 26.79 -1.80
CA ARG A 366 7.63 28.25 -1.93
C ARG A 366 8.45 28.97 -0.86
N GLU A 367 8.42 28.50 0.38
CA GLU A 367 9.25 29.04 1.47
C GLU A 367 10.74 28.84 1.17
N SER A 368 11.13 27.67 0.66
CA SER A 368 12.51 27.39 0.22
C SER A 368 12.93 28.30 -0.94
N LEU A 369 12.08 28.47 -1.95
CA LEU A 369 12.34 29.37 -3.07
C LEU A 369 12.44 30.84 -2.61
N SER A 370 11.56 31.25 -1.70
CA SER A 370 11.59 32.58 -1.10
C SER A 370 12.87 32.82 -0.29
N GLY A 371 13.37 31.81 0.42
CA GLY A 371 14.67 31.86 1.10
C GLY A 371 15.86 32.02 0.15
N LEU A 372 15.70 31.63 -1.11
CA LEU A 372 16.66 31.83 -2.20
C LEU A 372 16.40 33.12 -3.00
N GLY A 373 15.46 33.97 -2.57
CA GLY A 373 15.12 35.23 -3.22
C GLY A 373 14.07 35.12 -4.34
N TYR A 374 13.46 33.96 -4.56
CA TYR A 374 12.39 33.76 -5.54
C TYR A 374 11.02 33.76 -4.85
N VAL A 375 10.27 34.85 -5.01
CA VAL A 375 8.98 35.09 -4.34
C VAL A 375 7.86 35.03 -5.37
N GLU A 376 6.93 34.09 -5.16
CA GLU A 376 5.75 33.91 -6.03
C GLU A 376 4.92 35.21 -6.11
N GLY A 377 4.61 35.65 -7.33
CA GLY A 377 3.90 36.90 -7.60
C GLY A 377 4.78 38.16 -7.66
N GLN A 378 6.06 38.07 -7.31
CA GLN A 378 7.04 39.16 -7.47
C GLN A 378 7.96 38.90 -8.66
N ASN A 379 8.88 37.96 -8.52
CA ASN A 379 9.88 37.57 -9.52
C ASN A 379 9.79 36.08 -9.91
N LEU A 380 8.81 35.36 -9.37
CA LEU A 380 8.52 33.96 -9.66
C LEU A 380 7.02 33.76 -9.95
N ALA A 381 6.70 32.94 -10.94
CA ALA A 381 5.37 32.40 -11.19
C ALA A 381 5.44 30.87 -11.16
N ILE A 382 4.40 30.21 -10.64
CA ILE A 382 4.32 28.74 -10.61
C ILE A 382 3.04 28.30 -11.33
N ALA A 383 3.19 27.58 -12.44
CA ALA A 383 2.08 26.95 -13.14
C ALA A 383 1.95 25.49 -12.69
N TYR A 384 0.83 25.14 -12.06
CA TYR A 384 0.60 23.79 -11.52
C TYR A 384 -0.38 23.00 -12.38
N ARG A 385 -0.09 21.71 -12.61
CA ARG A 385 -1.03 20.71 -13.14
C ARG A 385 -0.91 19.40 -12.36
N GLY A 386 -2.05 18.83 -11.99
CA GLY A 386 -2.13 17.54 -11.30
C GLY A 386 -3.11 16.62 -12.01
N ALA A 387 -2.72 15.36 -12.18
CA ALA A 387 -3.53 14.35 -12.85
C ALA A 387 -4.68 13.81 -11.97
N ALA A 388 -4.77 14.21 -10.70
CA ALA A 388 -5.83 13.81 -9.78
C ALA A 388 -6.03 12.27 -9.68
N GLY A 389 -4.96 11.49 -9.88
CA GLY A 389 -5.02 10.03 -9.88
C GLY A 389 -5.44 9.39 -11.21
N ARG A 390 -5.48 10.16 -12.31
CA ARG A 390 -5.72 9.70 -13.69
C ARG A 390 -4.45 9.84 -14.54
N PRO A 391 -3.53 8.86 -14.52
CA PRO A 391 -2.24 8.96 -15.21
C PRO A 391 -2.35 9.25 -16.72
N GLU A 392 -3.46 8.87 -17.35
CA GLU A 392 -3.79 9.14 -18.75
C GLU A 392 -3.90 10.64 -19.09
N ASP A 393 -4.16 11.50 -18.10
CA ASP A 393 -4.22 12.95 -18.28
C ASP A 393 -2.80 13.58 -18.36
N LEU A 394 -1.76 12.90 -17.87
CA LEU A 394 -0.42 13.47 -17.71
C LEU A 394 0.21 14.00 -19.01
N PRO A 395 0.13 13.31 -20.17
CA PRO A 395 0.69 13.83 -21.41
C PRO A 395 0.07 15.16 -21.85
N ARG A 396 -1.26 15.28 -21.74
CA ARG A 396 -1.98 16.53 -22.05
C ARG A 396 -1.58 17.65 -21.09
N LEU A 397 -1.57 17.36 -19.79
CA LEU A 397 -1.20 18.33 -18.75
C LEU A 397 0.27 18.78 -18.86
N ALA A 398 1.16 17.86 -19.25
CA ALA A 398 2.55 18.18 -19.56
C ALA A 398 2.64 19.14 -20.75
N ALA A 399 1.94 18.84 -21.85
CA ALA A 399 1.91 19.70 -23.05
C ALA A 399 1.40 21.12 -22.73
N GLU A 400 0.36 21.23 -21.89
CA GLU A 400 -0.13 22.53 -21.40
C GLU A 400 0.97 23.29 -20.66
N LEU A 401 1.67 22.66 -19.70
CA LEU A 401 2.75 23.33 -18.98
C LEU A 401 3.90 23.74 -19.89
N ILE A 402 4.31 22.88 -20.82
CA ILE A 402 5.38 23.15 -21.79
C ILE A 402 5.02 24.34 -22.69
N SER A 403 3.75 24.46 -23.09
CA SER A 403 3.27 25.57 -23.92
C SER A 403 3.43 26.95 -23.24
N LEU A 404 3.49 26.98 -21.91
CA LEU A 404 3.76 28.20 -21.13
C LEU A 404 5.22 28.62 -21.17
N LYS A 405 6.11 27.82 -21.78
CA LYS A 405 7.56 28.02 -21.85
C LYS A 405 8.16 28.27 -20.46
N PRO A 406 8.03 27.30 -19.53
CA PRO A 406 8.61 27.41 -18.20
C PRO A 406 10.13 27.41 -18.29
N ASP A 407 10.77 28.15 -17.39
CA ASP A 407 12.24 28.20 -17.30
C ASP A 407 12.78 26.91 -16.65
N VAL A 408 11.98 26.26 -15.81
CA VAL A 408 12.25 24.93 -15.25
C VAL A 408 10.94 24.17 -15.01
N MET A 409 10.95 22.85 -15.21
CA MET A 409 9.88 21.97 -14.78
C MET A 409 10.25 21.24 -13.49
N VAL A 410 9.29 21.09 -12.60
CA VAL A 410 9.37 20.19 -11.44
C VAL A 410 8.33 19.09 -11.63
N VAL A 411 8.78 17.83 -11.61
CA VAL A 411 7.90 16.68 -11.83
C VAL A 411 7.98 15.70 -10.67
N THR A 412 6.85 15.10 -10.31
CA THR A 412 6.78 14.12 -9.21
C THR A 412 6.39 12.75 -9.73
N GLY A 413 7.23 11.75 -9.44
CA GLY A 413 7.02 10.35 -9.73
C GLY A 413 7.26 9.90 -11.20
N PRO A 414 7.33 8.58 -11.44
CA PRO A 414 7.82 8.01 -12.70
C PRO A 414 6.94 8.34 -13.91
N ALA A 415 5.61 8.39 -13.73
CA ALA A 415 4.69 8.66 -14.84
C ALA A 415 4.74 10.13 -15.31
N SER A 416 4.97 11.07 -14.40
CA SER A 416 5.18 12.49 -14.76
C SER A 416 6.48 12.68 -15.53
N ILE A 417 7.56 11.98 -15.14
CA ILE A 417 8.84 12.00 -15.87
C ILE A 417 8.66 11.49 -17.30
N ARG A 418 7.94 10.38 -17.47
CA ARG A 418 7.63 9.84 -18.80
C ARG A 418 6.81 10.83 -19.65
N ALA A 419 5.85 11.52 -19.03
CA ALA A 419 5.01 12.49 -19.73
C ALA A 419 5.78 13.70 -20.26
N VAL A 420 6.87 14.10 -19.59
CA VAL A 420 7.73 15.24 -20.01
C VAL A 420 8.98 14.81 -20.78
N ARG A 421 9.12 13.50 -21.12
CA ARG A 421 10.35 12.98 -21.72
C ARG A 421 10.72 13.67 -23.03
N GLY A 422 9.72 13.99 -23.86
CA GLY A 422 9.92 14.69 -25.13
C GLY A 422 10.40 16.14 -24.98
N SER A 423 10.18 16.79 -23.83
CA SER A 423 10.61 18.17 -23.58
C SER A 423 11.96 18.28 -22.89
N LEU A 424 12.58 17.16 -22.49
CA LEU A 424 13.92 17.13 -21.88
C LEU A 424 15.02 17.65 -22.82
N THR A 425 14.72 17.94 -24.08
CA THR A 425 15.66 18.56 -25.02
C THR A 425 15.69 20.09 -24.93
N SER A 426 14.65 20.71 -24.36
CA SER A 426 14.43 22.16 -24.41
C SER A 426 14.19 22.82 -23.07
N VAL A 427 13.74 22.08 -22.05
CA VAL A 427 13.44 22.62 -20.72
C VAL A 427 14.16 21.81 -19.64
N PRO A 428 14.90 22.46 -18.72
CA PRO A 428 15.43 21.82 -17.52
C PRO A 428 14.32 21.21 -16.66
N VAL A 429 14.50 19.97 -16.23
CA VAL A 429 13.55 19.22 -15.42
C VAL A 429 14.22 18.79 -14.12
N VAL A 430 13.60 19.14 -13.00
CA VAL A 430 13.92 18.67 -11.66
C VAL A 430 12.88 17.63 -11.24
N ALA A 431 13.29 16.38 -11.17
CA ALA A 431 12.44 15.28 -10.75
C ALA A 431 12.51 15.05 -9.24
N ILE A 432 11.36 14.69 -8.68
CA ILE A 432 11.23 14.12 -7.35
C ILE A 432 10.62 12.74 -7.56
N ASP A 433 11.46 11.73 -7.66
CA ASP A 433 11.06 10.35 -7.90
C ASP A 433 11.75 9.43 -6.89
N LEU A 434 10.94 8.83 -6.02
CA LEU A 434 11.42 7.96 -4.94
C LEU A 434 11.22 6.47 -5.28
N GLU A 435 10.77 6.16 -6.51
CA GLU A 435 10.29 4.84 -6.90
C GLU A 435 11.14 4.19 -8.00
N SER A 436 11.88 4.97 -8.80
CA SER A 436 12.66 4.46 -9.94
C SER A 436 14.17 4.53 -9.72
N ASN A 437 14.90 3.54 -10.25
CA ASN A 437 16.31 3.71 -10.59
C ASN A 437 16.39 4.50 -11.92
N PRO A 438 16.85 5.76 -11.91
CA PRO A 438 16.78 6.62 -13.08
C PRO A 438 17.83 6.27 -14.14
N VAL A 439 18.93 5.61 -13.74
CA VAL A 439 19.97 5.14 -14.67
C VAL A 439 19.47 3.93 -15.43
N ALA A 440 18.94 2.93 -14.72
CA ALA A 440 18.37 1.72 -15.33
C ALA A 440 17.15 2.03 -16.22
N SER A 441 16.41 3.09 -15.91
CA SER A 441 15.26 3.55 -16.71
C SER A 441 15.67 4.38 -17.94
N GLY A 442 16.97 4.64 -18.12
CA GLY A 442 17.50 5.47 -19.20
C GLY A 442 17.02 6.93 -19.12
N PHE A 443 16.70 7.41 -17.92
CA PHE A 443 16.33 8.80 -17.68
C PHE A 443 17.56 9.68 -17.51
N VAL A 444 18.62 9.16 -16.89
CA VAL A 444 19.89 9.85 -16.67
C VAL A 444 21.06 8.91 -16.97
N ALA A 445 22.19 9.45 -17.40
CA ALA A 445 23.42 8.71 -17.70
C ALA A 445 24.06 8.13 -16.42
N SER A 446 24.05 8.87 -15.31
CA SER A 446 24.51 8.40 -14.00
C SER A 446 23.92 9.27 -12.87
N LEU A 447 24.01 8.82 -11.61
CA LEU A 447 23.54 9.61 -10.46
C LEU A 447 24.43 10.83 -10.18
N ALA A 448 25.75 10.73 -10.39
CA ALA A 448 26.69 11.83 -10.17
C ALA A 448 26.70 12.83 -11.33
N HIS A 449 26.49 12.35 -12.55
CA HIS A 449 26.47 13.14 -13.78
C HIS A 449 25.26 12.72 -14.62
N PRO A 450 24.09 13.37 -14.40
CA PRO A 450 22.85 12.95 -15.02
C PRO A 450 22.85 12.99 -16.55
N GLY A 451 23.62 13.88 -17.18
CA GLY A 451 23.70 13.99 -18.64
C GLY A 451 22.36 14.41 -19.27
N GLY A 452 22.31 15.63 -19.82
CA GLY A 452 21.07 16.20 -20.38
C GLY A 452 20.31 17.07 -19.38
N ASN A 453 19.06 17.39 -19.69
CA ASN A 453 18.28 18.39 -18.94
C ASN A 453 17.41 17.79 -17.83
N LEU A 454 17.73 16.60 -17.34
CA LEU A 454 17.03 15.98 -16.21
C LEU A 454 17.97 15.87 -15.01
N THR A 455 17.55 16.41 -13.88
CA THR A 455 18.22 16.27 -12.58
C THR A 455 17.18 16.12 -11.48
N GLY A 456 17.59 15.94 -10.23
CA GLY A 456 16.68 15.95 -9.09
C GLY A 456 17.00 14.95 -8.02
N VAL A 457 16.03 14.71 -7.14
CA VAL A 457 16.15 13.75 -6.04
C VAL A 457 15.57 12.44 -6.51
N PHE A 458 16.47 11.50 -6.77
CA PHE A 458 16.16 10.11 -7.05
C PHE A 458 16.65 9.30 -5.85
N LEU A 459 15.73 8.74 -5.08
CA LEU A 459 16.12 7.76 -4.05
C LEU A 459 16.24 6.40 -4.72
N ASP A 460 17.41 6.12 -5.29
CA ASP A 460 17.82 4.76 -5.59
C ASP A 460 18.23 4.06 -4.29
N HIS A 461 17.23 3.70 -3.48
CA HIS A 461 17.44 2.78 -2.38
C HIS A 461 16.85 1.43 -2.79
N ALA A 462 17.70 0.45 -3.07
CA ALA A 462 17.32 -0.96 -3.16
C ALA A 462 16.43 -1.37 -1.96
N ALA A 463 16.75 -0.84 -0.77
CA ALA A 463 15.99 -1.03 0.46
C ALA A 463 14.58 -0.41 0.52
N LEU A 464 14.24 0.57 -0.33
CA LEU A 464 12.92 1.24 -0.34
C LEU A 464 12.11 0.93 -1.60
N SER A 465 12.77 0.75 -2.74
CA SER A 465 12.13 0.43 -4.03
C SER A 465 11.84 -1.07 -4.21
N GLY A 466 12.49 -1.97 -3.45
CA GLY A 466 12.27 -3.42 -3.54
C GLY A 466 12.75 -4.01 -4.86
N LYS A 467 13.85 -3.48 -5.40
CA LYS A 467 14.71 -4.17 -6.35
C LYS A 467 15.91 -4.76 -5.61
#